data_AF-A0A1F6Q4N4-F1
#
_entry.id   AF-A0A1F6Q4N4-F1
#
_cell.length_a   1.000
_cell.length_b   1.000
_cell.length_c   1.000
_cell.angle_alpha   90.00
_cell.angle_beta   90.00
_cell.angle_gamma   90.00
#
_symmetry.space_group_name_H-M   'P 1'
#
loop_
_entity.id
_entity.type
_entity.pdbx_description
1 polymer ?
#
loop_
_entity_poly.entity_id
_entity_poly.type
_entity_poly.pdbx_seq_one_letter_code
_entity_poly.pdbx_strand_id
1 'polypeptide(L)'
;MLKNLSLEERIRIKTTITQSLIFLMGMLAVLGIYKVQVLGDNYIPWIISIIFLLFVSMISVEILKKWAYSTISEYIYNAVLHSSSASGEIIKETSLQEGVINKHIKLLKDSASGIEKLKISSSKTKESAVEVSKNSQKSLELSGKEQDSVEQNIEKMSTLKQKIEIIAELILELSEHTQQIGSIIGVVEDITEQTTMLALNAAVEAARAGEHGKGFAVVASEIRKLADESKQATAKITSLIYDIQQATNSTVMATEEGTKEIESGVDLAHQIAHNIERLRSTIQETVKSVDWILKDTDHQLECAAEVHNLINQLDEGLIESAEKIKHTLLSLNDLKQTSETLRSSIVGIEYKAVNKAF
;
A
#
# COMPACT_ATOMS: atom_id res chain seq x y z
N MET A 1 -9.84 -5.40 75.53
CA MET A 1 -9.07 -6.66 75.35
C MET A 1 -9.72 -7.65 74.37
N LEU A 2 -11.05 -7.78 74.29
CA LEU A 2 -11.72 -8.76 73.39
C LEU A 2 -11.82 -8.35 71.90
N LYS A 3 -11.47 -7.12 71.52
CA LYS A 3 -11.65 -6.60 70.14
C LYS A 3 -10.58 -7.05 69.12
N ASN A 4 -9.48 -7.66 69.56
CA ASN A 4 -8.38 -8.10 68.68
C ASN A 4 -8.25 -9.64 68.57
N LEU A 5 -9.16 -10.40 69.19
CA LEU A 5 -9.15 -11.85 69.13
C LEU A 5 -9.88 -12.35 67.87
N SER A 6 -9.39 -13.46 67.31
CA SER A 6 -10.07 -14.17 66.23
C SER A 6 -11.45 -14.65 66.69
N LEU A 7 -12.35 -14.85 65.73
CA LEU A 7 -13.75 -15.17 66.03
C LEU A 7 -13.89 -16.48 66.84
N GLU A 8 -13.06 -17.46 66.51
CA GLU A 8 -13.01 -18.74 67.21
C GLU A 8 -12.56 -18.54 68.66
N GLU A 9 -11.60 -17.66 68.92
CA GLU A 9 -11.16 -17.32 70.28
C GLU A 9 -12.23 -16.57 71.06
N ARG A 10 -13.02 -15.69 70.45
CA ARG A 10 -14.11 -15.00 71.16
C ARG A 10 -15.24 -15.93 71.53
N ILE A 11 -15.59 -16.85 70.63
CA ILE A 11 -16.58 -17.91 70.89
C ILE A 11 -16.04 -18.79 72.02
N ARG A 12 -14.79 -19.28 71.89
CA ARG A 12 -14.16 -20.12 72.89
C ARG A 12 -14.11 -19.41 74.25
N ILE A 13 -13.68 -18.16 74.32
CA ILE A 13 -13.63 -17.37 75.56
C ILE A 13 -15.02 -17.15 76.15
N LYS A 14 -16.03 -16.74 75.35
CA LYS A 14 -17.40 -16.57 75.87
C LYS A 14 -17.99 -17.89 76.33
N THR A 15 -17.85 -18.96 75.55
CA THR A 15 -18.28 -20.32 75.92
C THR A 15 -17.57 -20.79 77.18
N THR A 16 -16.26 -20.57 77.30
CA THR A 16 -15.50 -20.89 78.52
C THR A 16 -15.96 -20.04 79.70
N ILE A 17 -16.28 -18.76 79.53
CA ILE A 17 -16.83 -17.90 80.58
C ILE A 17 -18.22 -18.40 81.01
N THR A 18 -19.10 -18.75 80.07
CA THR A 18 -20.43 -19.28 80.37
C THR A 18 -20.35 -20.64 81.04
N GLN A 19 -19.49 -21.55 80.56
CA GLN A 19 -19.20 -22.83 81.20
C GLN A 19 -18.62 -22.63 82.60
N SER A 20 -17.73 -21.65 82.80
CA SER A 20 -17.15 -21.31 84.10
C SER A 20 -18.21 -20.73 85.05
N LEU A 21 -19.14 -19.91 84.56
CA LEU A 21 -20.28 -19.39 85.34
C LEU A 21 -21.25 -20.50 85.76
N ILE A 22 -21.54 -21.44 84.84
CA ILE A 22 -22.35 -22.63 85.15
C ILE A 22 -21.64 -23.51 86.18
N PHE A 23 -20.33 -23.71 86.03
CA PHE A 23 -19.51 -24.47 86.96
C PHE A 23 -19.46 -23.79 88.34
N LEU A 24 -19.33 -22.47 88.39
CA LEU A 24 -19.36 -21.68 89.63
C LEU A 24 -20.72 -21.76 90.32
N MET A 25 -21.83 -21.65 89.58
CA MET A 25 -23.18 -21.85 90.13
C MET A 25 -23.37 -23.28 90.64
N GLY A 26 -22.84 -24.28 89.93
CA GLY A 26 -22.81 -25.67 90.39
C GLY A 26 -22.01 -25.85 91.69
N MET A 27 -20.84 -25.21 91.80
CA MET A 27 -20.00 -25.26 93.01
C MET A 27 -20.68 -24.57 94.21
N LEU A 28 -21.36 -23.44 93.99
CA LEU A 28 -22.17 -22.76 94.99
C LEU A 28 -23.37 -23.61 95.45
N ALA A 29 -23.99 -24.35 94.53
CA ALA A 29 -25.05 -25.30 94.88
C ALA A 29 -24.52 -26.48 95.72
N VAL A 30 -23.34 -27.02 95.39
CA VAL A 30 -22.67 -28.07 96.19
C VAL A 30 -22.27 -27.58 97.58
N LEU A 31 -21.78 -26.34 97.71
CA LEU A 31 -21.52 -25.70 99.00
C LEU A 31 -22.82 -25.49 99.82
N GLY A 32 -23.94 -25.21 99.13
CA GLY A 32 -25.28 -25.21 99.72
C GLY A 32 -25.65 -26.58 100.31
N ILE A 33 -25.43 -27.66 99.57
CA ILE A 33 -25.64 -29.06 100.01
C ILE A 33 -24.75 -29.38 101.22
N TYR A 34 -23.48 -28.97 101.20
CA TYR A 34 -22.54 -29.20 102.29
C TYR A 34 -22.97 -28.50 103.59
N LYS A 35 -23.45 -27.26 103.50
CA LYS A 35 -23.95 -26.50 104.66
C LYS A 35 -25.24 -27.10 105.23
N VAL A 36 -26.08 -27.70 104.39
CA VAL A 36 -27.29 -28.44 104.77
C VAL A 36 -26.95 -29.72 105.54
N GLN A 37 -25.88 -30.43 105.16
CA GLN A 37 -25.44 -31.68 105.80
C GLN A 37 -24.97 -31.49 107.27
N VAL A 38 -24.65 -30.26 107.68
CA VAL A 38 -24.25 -29.89 109.04
C VAL A 38 -25.45 -29.61 109.97
N LEU A 39 -26.68 -29.47 109.43
CA LEU A 39 -27.92 -29.27 110.20
C LEU A 39 -28.77 -30.56 110.12
N GLY A 40 -28.86 -31.30 111.23
CA GLY A 40 -29.23 -32.74 111.27
C GLY A 40 -30.60 -33.19 110.74
N ASP A 41 -30.72 -34.52 110.56
CA ASP A 41 -31.87 -35.42 110.31
C ASP A 41 -33.15 -34.89 109.61
N ASN A 42 -33.03 -33.92 108.70
CA ASN A 42 -34.15 -33.41 107.92
C ASN A 42 -33.86 -33.52 106.40
N TYR A 43 -34.68 -34.29 105.68
CA TYR A 43 -34.50 -34.60 104.25
C TYR A 43 -34.89 -33.45 103.30
N ILE A 44 -35.66 -32.47 103.79
CA ILE A 44 -36.19 -31.32 103.05
C ILE A 44 -35.07 -30.49 102.36
N PRO A 45 -34.00 -30.06 103.06
CA PRO A 45 -32.96 -29.24 102.43
C PRO A 45 -32.09 -29.95 101.37
N TRP A 46 -32.05 -31.29 101.36
CA TRP A 46 -31.46 -32.07 100.25
C TRP A 46 -32.32 -31.98 98.98
N ILE A 47 -33.64 -32.13 99.12
CA ILE A 47 -34.60 -32.00 98.01
C ILE A 47 -34.57 -30.58 97.41
N ILE A 48 -34.51 -29.54 98.26
CA ILE A 48 -34.42 -28.14 97.81
C ILE A 48 -33.14 -27.89 96.99
N SER A 49 -32.00 -28.47 97.39
CA SER A 49 -30.74 -28.30 96.67
C SER A 49 -30.72 -29.00 95.30
N ILE A 50 -31.33 -30.18 95.18
CA ILE A 50 -31.50 -30.88 93.90
C ILE A 50 -32.43 -30.09 92.96
N ILE A 51 -33.56 -29.59 93.48
CA ILE A 51 -34.48 -28.74 92.70
C ILE A 51 -33.78 -27.46 92.24
N PHE A 52 -32.97 -26.84 93.10
CA PHE A 52 -32.17 -25.67 92.74
C PHE A 52 -31.13 -25.97 91.65
N LEU A 53 -30.44 -27.12 91.72
CA LEU A 53 -29.53 -27.58 90.67
C LEU A 53 -30.23 -27.81 89.34
N LEU A 54 -31.39 -28.46 89.35
CA LEU A 54 -32.20 -28.66 88.14
C LEU A 54 -32.67 -27.33 87.56
N PHE A 55 -33.05 -26.37 88.40
CA PHE A 55 -33.47 -25.03 87.99
C PHE A 55 -32.32 -24.22 87.39
N VAL A 56 -31.14 -24.24 88.02
CA VAL A 56 -29.91 -23.60 87.49
C VAL A 56 -29.47 -24.26 86.18
N SER A 57 -29.55 -25.59 86.08
CA SER A 57 -29.30 -26.33 84.84
C SER A 57 -30.29 -25.94 83.73
N MET A 58 -31.56 -25.77 84.07
CA MET A 58 -32.59 -25.35 83.12
C MET A 58 -32.36 -23.91 82.63
N ILE A 59 -32.07 -22.97 83.54
CA ILE A 59 -31.77 -21.57 83.21
C ILE A 59 -30.50 -21.48 82.36
N SER A 60 -29.45 -22.22 82.72
CA SER A 60 -28.19 -22.19 81.98
C SER A 60 -28.33 -22.72 80.55
N VAL A 61 -29.13 -23.78 80.35
CA VAL A 61 -29.48 -24.27 79.01
C VAL A 61 -30.25 -23.20 78.21
N GLU A 62 -31.20 -22.49 78.82
CA GLU A 62 -31.94 -21.43 78.12
C GLU A 62 -31.09 -20.20 77.80
N ILE A 63 -30.17 -19.80 78.69
CA ILE A 63 -29.19 -18.75 78.41
C ILE A 63 -28.25 -19.17 77.28
N LEU A 64 -27.75 -20.41 77.31
CA LEU A 64 -26.84 -20.93 76.29
C LEU A 64 -27.54 -21.04 74.93
N LYS A 65 -28.80 -21.51 74.88
CA LYS A 65 -29.63 -21.50 73.68
C LYS A 65 -29.78 -20.07 73.15
N LYS A 66 -30.26 -19.13 73.97
CA LYS A 66 -30.48 -17.74 73.56
C LYS A 66 -29.20 -17.07 73.05
N TRP A 67 -28.09 -17.31 73.74
CA TRP A 67 -26.77 -16.82 73.33
C TRP A 67 -26.31 -17.45 72.01
N ALA A 68 -26.39 -18.77 71.88
CA ALA A 68 -26.01 -19.49 70.67
C ALA A 68 -26.87 -19.05 69.48
N TYR A 69 -28.19 -18.93 69.65
CA TYR A 69 -29.11 -18.42 68.65
C TYR A 69 -28.74 -17.01 68.21
N SER A 70 -28.64 -16.06 69.14
CA SER A 70 -28.34 -14.66 68.83
C SER A 70 -26.96 -14.48 68.17
N THR A 71 -25.96 -15.22 68.64
CA THR A 71 -24.60 -15.10 68.10
C THR A 71 -24.54 -15.71 66.69
N ILE A 72 -25.09 -16.91 66.50
CA ILE A 72 -25.07 -17.59 65.20
C ILE A 72 -25.97 -16.85 64.18
N SER A 73 -27.14 -16.36 64.58
CA SER A 73 -28.03 -15.61 63.68
C SER A 73 -27.38 -14.33 63.17
N GLU A 74 -26.73 -13.56 64.04
CA GLU A 74 -26.02 -12.33 63.69
C GLU A 74 -24.88 -12.59 62.68
N TYR A 75 -24.11 -13.66 62.86
CA TYR A 75 -23.04 -14.02 61.92
C TYR A 75 -23.59 -14.51 60.57
N ILE A 76 -24.59 -15.40 60.56
CA ILE A 76 -25.19 -15.86 59.30
C ILE A 76 -25.86 -14.67 58.59
N TYR A 77 -26.53 -13.77 59.31
CA TYR A 77 -27.13 -12.57 58.75
C TYR A 77 -26.10 -11.68 58.06
N ASN A 78 -24.99 -11.37 58.74
CA ASN A 78 -23.92 -10.55 58.16
C ASN A 78 -23.24 -11.25 56.97
N ALA A 79 -23.01 -12.55 57.04
CA ALA A 79 -22.46 -13.33 55.93
C ALA A 79 -23.39 -13.34 54.71
N VAL A 80 -24.70 -13.48 54.93
CA VAL A 80 -25.73 -13.42 53.88
C VAL A 80 -25.83 -12.03 53.27
N LEU A 81 -25.74 -10.98 54.08
CA LEU A 81 -25.76 -9.60 53.61
C LEU A 81 -24.52 -9.29 52.75
N HIS A 82 -23.34 -9.75 53.19
CA HIS A 82 -22.12 -9.63 52.41
C HIS A 82 -22.19 -10.45 51.11
N SER A 83 -22.69 -11.68 51.16
CA SER A 83 -22.92 -12.55 49.99
C SER A 83 -23.87 -11.91 48.98
N SER A 84 -25.00 -11.37 49.44
CA SER A 84 -25.99 -10.69 48.61
C SER A 84 -25.39 -9.43 47.96
N SER A 85 -24.67 -8.61 48.72
CA SER A 85 -23.99 -7.42 48.19
C SER A 85 -22.93 -7.78 47.14
N ALA A 86 -22.06 -8.73 47.45
CA ALA A 86 -21.02 -9.19 46.54
C ALA A 86 -21.64 -9.79 45.26
N SER A 87 -22.69 -10.60 45.38
CA SER A 87 -23.40 -11.15 44.21
C SER A 87 -24.00 -10.06 43.33
N GLY A 88 -24.56 -8.99 43.91
CA GLY A 88 -25.10 -7.86 43.17
C GLY A 88 -24.04 -7.08 42.39
N GLU A 89 -22.85 -6.90 42.99
CA GLU A 89 -21.71 -6.28 42.32
C GLU A 89 -21.18 -7.15 41.18
N ILE A 90 -21.04 -8.47 41.38
CA ILE A 90 -20.60 -9.40 40.33
C ILE A 90 -21.64 -9.47 39.19
N ILE A 91 -22.95 -9.46 39.48
CA ILE A 91 -23.99 -9.41 38.43
C ILE A 91 -23.82 -8.17 37.56
N LYS A 92 -23.61 -7.00 38.18
CA LYS A 92 -23.40 -5.75 37.46
C LYS A 92 -22.18 -5.84 36.54
N GLU A 93 -21.04 -6.32 37.06
CA GLU A 93 -19.81 -6.46 36.28
C GLU A 93 -19.96 -7.48 35.15
N THR A 94 -20.58 -8.63 35.43
CA THR A 94 -20.81 -9.69 34.45
C THR A 94 -21.77 -9.23 33.33
N SER A 95 -22.77 -8.41 33.66
CA SER A 95 -23.67 -7.82 32.66
C SER A 95 -22.97 -6.79 31.77
N LEU A 96 -22.04 -5.99 32.33
CA LEU A 96 -21.19 -5.12 31.51
C LEU A 96 -20.32 -5.96 30.55
N GLN A 97 -19.77 -7.07 31.04
CA GLN A 97 -18.95 -7.97 30.24
C GLN A 97 -19.74 -8.63 29.09
N GLU A 98 -21.02 -8.97 29.28
CA GLU A 98 -21.93 -9.43 28.21
C GLU A 98 -22.05 -8.40 27.08
N GLY A 99 -22.21 -7.11 27.43
CA GLY A 99 -22.25 -6.02 26.46
C GLY A 99 -20.95 -5.86 25.68
N VAL A 100 -19.80 -6.05 26.33
CA VAL A 100 -18.47 -6.02 25.70
C VAL A 100 -18.30 -7.17 24.70
N ILE A 101 -18.71 -8.39 25.06
CA ILE A 101 -18.63 -9.54 24.14
C ILE A 101 -19.46 -9.30 22.88
N ASN A 102 -20.69 -8.80 23.01
CA ASN A 102 -21.53 -8.49 21.85
C ASN A 102 -20.87 -7.44 20.93
N LYS A 103 -20.18 -6.45 21.51
CA LYS A 103 -19.39 -5.49 20.74
C LYS A 103 -18.21 -6.15 20.03
N HIS A 104 -17.48 -7.06 20.67
CA HIS A 104 -16.38 -7.80 20.05
C HIS A 104 -16.85 -8.69 18.90
N ILE A 105 -17.99 -9.39 19.04
CA ILE A 105 -18.59 -10.18 17.94
C ILE A 105 -18.87 -9.31 16.72
N LYS A 106 -19.41 -8.10 16.93
CA LYS A 106 -19.63 -7.16 15.83
C LYS A 106 -18.31 -6.75 15.15
N LEU A 107 -17.30 -6.39 15.94
CA LEU A 107 -15.99 -6.01 15.42
C LEU A 107 -15.33 -7.16 14.63
N LEU A 108 -15.46 -8.42 15.08
CA LEU A 108 -14.97 -9.57 14.34
C LEU A 108 -15.64 -9.74 12.98
N LYS A 109 -16.97 -9.55 12.89
CA LYS A 109 -17.69 -9.59 11.61
C LYS A 109 -17.23 -8.50 10.65
N ASP A 110 -17.01 -7.29 11.17
CA ASP A 110 -16.48 -6.17 10.38
C ASP A 110 -15.04 -6.49 9.90
N SER A 111 -14.19 -7.05 10.76
CA SER A 111 -12.85 -7.52 10.40
C SER A 111 -12.88 -8.63 9.34
N ALA A 112 -13.78 -9.60 9.44
CA ALA A 112 -13.93 -10.67 8.45
C ALA A 112 -14.29 -10.11 7.08
N SER A 113 -15.23 -9.16 7.03
CA SER A 113 -15.60 -8.43 5.80
C SER A 113 -14.41 -7.65 5.22
N GLY A 114 -13.61 -7.01 6.09
CA GLY A 114 -12.39 -6.30 5.69
C GLY A 114 -11.36 -7.21 5.03
N ILE A 115 -11.13 -8.39 5.61
CA ILE A 115 -10.18 -9.40 5.07
C ILE A 115 -10.67 -9.98 3.73
N GLU A 116 -11.97 -10.22 3.57
CA GLU A 116 -12.49 -10.67 2.27
C GLU A 116 -12.31 -9.61 1.18
N LYS A 117 -12.57 -8.33 1.50
CA LYS A 117 -12.30 -7.22 0.58
C LYS A 117 -10.82 -7.11 0.24
N LEU A 118 -9.93 -7.31 1.21
CA LEU A 118 -8.49 -7.32 1.00
C LEU A 118 -8.11 -8.43 0.01
N LYS A 119 -8.59 -9.65 0.20
CA LYS A 119 -8.34 -10.79 -0.70
C LYS A 119 -8.78 -10.50 -2.14
N ILE A 120 -9.99 -9.95 -2.33
CA ILE A 120 -10.48 -9.57 -3.66
C ILE A 120 -9.59 -8.49 -4.28
N SER A 121 -9.23 -7.46 -3.51
CA SER A 121 -8.37 -6.37 -3.98
C SER A 121 -6.99 -6.87 -4.37
N SER A 122 -6.36 -7.72 -3.56
CA SER A 122 -5.05 -8.32 -3.85
C SER A 122 -5.12 -9.20 -5.11
N SER A 123 -6.18 -10.01 -5.29
CA SER A 123 -6.36 -10.78 -6.53
C SER A 123 -6.43 -9.87 -7.77
N LYS A 124 -7.16 -8.76 -7.68
CA LYS A 124 -7.25 -7.78 -8.77
C LYS A 124 -5.91 -7.10 -9.05
N THR A 125 -5.15 -6.76 -8.01
CA THR A 125 -3.78 -6.23 -8.15
C THR A 125 -2.88 -7.22 -8.88
N LYS A 126 -2.99 -8.53 -8.58
CA LYS A 126 -2.24 -9.59 -9.27
C LYS A 126 -2.58 -9.64 -10.76
N GLU A 127 -3.86 -9.63 -11.11
CA GLU A 127 -4.33 -9.62 -12.50
C GLU A 127 -3.80 -8.40 -13.26
N SER A 128 -3.91 -7.20 -12.69
CA SER A 128 -3.38 -5.96 -13.28
C SER A 128 -1.86 -6.00 -13.42
N ALA A 129 -1.13 -6.53 -12.45
CA ALA A 129 0.31 -6.67 -12.52
C ALA A 129 0.73 -7.60 -13.69
N VAL A 130 0.04 -8.73 -13.88
CA VAL A 130 0.28 -9.63 -15.02
C VAL A 130 0.02 -8.92 -16.37
N GLU A 131 -1.04 -8.12 -16.46
CA GLU A 131 -1.33 -7.34 -17.67
C GLU A 131 -0.24 -6.31 -17.97
N VAL A 132 0.23 -5.57 -16.95
CA VAL A 132 1.34 -4.62 -17.08
C VAL A 132 2.63 -5.32 -17.51
N SER A 133 2.91 -6.52 -16.99
CA SER A 133 4.06 -7.34 -17.42
C SER A 133 3.98 -7.67 -18.91
N LYS A 134 2.83 -8.17 -19.36
CA LYS A 134 2.59 -8.51 -20.77
C LYS A 134 2.75 -7.30 -21.69
N ASN A 135 2.19 -6.16 -21.30
CA ASN A 135 2.30 -4.92 -22.08
C ASN A 135 3.75 -4.41 -22.11
N SER A 136 4.48 -4.51 -21.00
CA SER A 136 5.90 -4.17 -20.93
C SER A 136 6.75 -5.05 -21.84
N GLN A 137 6.49 -6.36 -21.90
CA GLN A 137 7.16 -7.28 -22.81
C GLN A 137 6.91 -6.90 -24.28
N LYS A 138 5.67 -6.56 -24.63
CA LYS A 138 5.32 -6.07 -25.97
C LYS A 138 6.02 -4.76 -26.30
N SER A 139 6.11 -3.84 -25.35
CA SER A 139 6.86 -2.58 -25.52
C SER A 139 8.35 -2.84 -25.78
N LEU A 140 8.98 -3.80 -25.08
CA LEU A 140 10.37 -4.19 -25.33
C LEU A 140 10.59 -4.75 -26.75
N GLU A 141 9.65 -5.56 -27.24
CA GLU A 141 9.70 -6.07 -28.62
C GLU A 141 9.59 -4.94 -29.64
N LEU A 142 8.63 -4.03 -29.47
CA LEU A 142 8.43 -2.88 -30.35
C LEU A 142 9.64 -1.95 -30.33
N SER A 143 10.19 -1.64 -29.16
CA SER A 143 11.41 -0.82 -29.05
C SER A 143 12.61 -1.47 -29.73
N GLY A 144 12.71 -2.81 -29.75
CA GLY A 144 13.74 -3.51 -30.53
C GLY A 144 13.57 -3.28 -32.04
N LYS A 145 12.34 -3.43 -32.56
CA LYS A 145 12.05 -3.18 -33.99
C LYS A 145 12.30 -1.72 -34.39
N GLU A 146 12.00 -0.78 -33.51
CA GLU A 146 12.30 0.64 -33.73
C GLU A 146 13.81 0.90 -33.77
N GLN A 147 14.59 0.25 -32.90
CA GLN A 147 16.05 0.33 -32.92
C GLN A 147 16.62 -0.17 -34.25
N ASP A 148 16.17 -1.34 -34.73
CA ASP A 148 16.57 -1.88 -36.03
C ASP A 148 16.21 -0.92 -37.19
N SER A 149 15.03 -0.29 -37.11
CA SER A 149 14.55 0.66 -38.13
C SER A 149 15.40 1.94 -38.16
N VAL A 150 15.83 2.42 -37.00
CA VAL A 150 16.74 3.58 -36.88
C VAL A 150 18.12 3.23 -37.45
N GLU A 151 18.64 2.04 -37.17
CA GLU A 151 19.93 1.58 -37.71
C GLU A 151 19.89 1.49 -39.25
N GLN A 152 18.82 0.92 -39.82
CA GLN A 152 18.60 0.91 -41.28
C GLN A 152 18.49 2.34 -41.86
N ASN A 153 17.92 3.28 -41.13
CA ASN A 153 17.84 4.66 -41.58
C ASN A 153 19.22 5.33 -41.62
N ILE A 154 20.07 5.09 -40.61
CA ILE A 154 21.45 5.58 -40.57
C ILE A 154 22.24 5.03 -41.77
N GLU A 155 22.11 3.74 -42.09
CA GLU A 155 22.75 3.12 -43.25
C GLU A 155 22.29 3.75 -44.58
N LYS A 156 20.99 4.01 -44.71
CA LYS A 156 20.43 4.71 -45.88
C LYS A 156 20.94 6.14 -46.00
N MET A 157 21.07 6.87 -44.89
CA MET A 157 21.65 8.21 -44.88
C MET A 157 23.13 8.21 -45.27
N SER A 158 23.89 7.22 -44.82
CA SER A 158 25.29 7.03 -45.26
C SER A 158 25.37 6.79 -46.77
N THR A 159 24.49 5.94 -47.31
CA THR A 159 24.41 5.70 -48.76
C THR A 159 24.01 6.97 -49.51
N LEU A 160 23.07 7.75 -48.98
CA LEU A 160 22.63 9.01 -49.57
C LEU A 160 23.78 10.03 -49.60
N LYS A 161 24.57 10.14 -48.52
CA LYS A 161 25.77 10.99 -48.46
C LYS A 161 26.75 10.65 -49.57
N GLN A 162 27.08 9.36 -49.74
CA GLN A 162 27.97 8.91 -50.83
C GLN A 162 27.43 9.29 -52.21
N LYS A 163 26.11 9.20 -52.42
CA LYS A 163 25.49 9.60 -53.70
C LYS A 163 25.60 11.10 -53.94
N ILE A 164 25.44 11.93 -52.92
CA ILE A 164 25.63 13.39 -53.03
C ILE A 164 27.10 13.74 -53.31
N GLU A 165 28.04 13.06 -52.66
CA GLU A 165 29.48 13.25 -52.91
C GLU A 165 29.83 12.96 -54.37
N ILE A 166 29.30 11.88 -54.95
CA ILE A 166 29.46 11.56 -56.39
C ILE A 166 28.85 12.65 -57.28
N ILE A 167 27.66 13.17 -56.94
CA ILE A 167 27.04 14.25 -57.72
C ILE A 167 27.90 15.51 -57.66
N ALA A 168 28.46 15.85 -56.50
CA ALA A 168 29.35 17.00 -56.35
C ALA A 168 30.60 16.85 -57.23
N GLU A 169 31.20 15.66 -57.28
CA GLU A 169 32.36 15.37 -58.15
C GLU A 169 32.01 15.54 -59.65
N LEU A 170 30.88 14.97 -60.10
CA LEU A 170 30.42 15.11 -61.48
C LEU A 170 30.12 16.55 -61.88
N ILE A 171 29.62 17.37 -60.94
CA ILE A 171 29.33 18.80 -61.17
C ILE A 171 30.63 19.61 -61.26
N LEU A 172 31.66 19.26 -60.49
CA LEU A 172 32.98 19.87 -60.62
C LEU A 172 33.61 19.55 -61.98
N GLU A 173 33.52 18.31 -62.45
CA GLU A 173 33.98 17.92 -63.79
C GLU A 173 33.22 18.67 -64.90
N LEU A 174 31.90 18.82 -64.77
CA LEU A 174 31.09 19.60 -65.71
C LEU A 174 31.51 21.08 -65.73
N SER A 175 31.83 21.66 -64.57
CA SER A 175 32.32 23.03 -64.45
C SER A 175 33.64 23.21 -65.22
N GLU A 176 34.58 22.28 -65.05
CA GLU A 176 35.87 22.29 -65.75
C GLU A 176 35.69 22.17 -67.27
N HIS A 177 34.89 21.22 -67.75
CA HIS A 177 34.59 21.07 -69.17
C HIS A 177 33.92 22.32 -69.75
N THR A 178 32.98 22.92 -69.02
CA THR A 178 32.29 24.15 -69.45
C THR A 178 33.27 25.32 -69.56
N GLN A 179 34.24 25.44 -68.64
CA GLN A 179 35.29 26.45 -68.71
C GLN A 179 36.24 26.22 -69.90
N GLN A 180 36.61 24.98 -70.19
CA GLN A 180 37.41 24.63 -71.37
C GLN A 180 36.68 24.99 -72.67
N ILE A 181 35.38 24.68 -72.79
CA ILE A 181 34.56 25.06 -73.94
C ILE A 181 34.51 26.59 -74.07
N GLY A 182 34.35 27.32 -72.96
CA GLY A 182 34.40 28.79 -72.95
C GLY A 182 35.70 29.34 -73.54
N SER A 183 36.84 28.76 -73.18
CA SER A 183 38.13 29.13 -73.76
C SER A 183 38.23 28.85 -75.26
N ILE A 184 37.67 27.73 -75.73
CA ILE A 184 37.67 27.37 -77.16
C ILE A 184 36.80 28.35 -77.94
N ILE A 185 35.61 28.69 -77.43
CA ILE A 185 34.70 29.62 -78.10
C ILE A 185 35.30 31.03 -78.20
N GLY A 186 36.06 31.48 -77.20
CA GLY A 186 36.84 32.73 -77.28
C GLY A 186 37.82 32.73 -78.46
N VAL A 187 38.56 31.63 -78.66
CA VAL A 187 39.46 31.49 -79.82
C VAL A 187 38.69 31.48 -81.15
N VAL A 188 37.53 30.84 -81.21
CA VAL A 188 36.69 30.85 -82.42
C VAL A 188 36.18 32.26 -82.71
N GLU A 189 35.79 33.02 -81.69
CA GLU A 189 35.38 34.41 -81.84
C GLU A 189 36.52 35.26 -82.43
N ASP A 190 37.74 35.14 -81.89
CA ASP A 190 38.93 35.80 -82.43
C ASP A 190 39.20 35.43 -83.91
N ILE A 191 39.07 34.14 -84.26
CA ILE A 191 39.23 33.66 -85.65
C ILE A 191 38.14 34.27 -86.55
N THR A 192 36.89 34.34 -86.10
CA THR A 192 35.81 34.93 -86.90
C THR A 192 36.03 36.42 -87.13
N GLU A 193 36.52 37.16 -86.13
CA GLU A 193 36.85 38.58 -86.26
C GLU A 193 38.00 38.80 -87.26
N GLN A 194 39.07 38.00 -87.17
CA GLN A 194 40.16 38.00 -88.14
C GLN A 194 39.67 37.66 -89.56
N THR A 195 38.76 36.69 -89.69
CA THR A 195 38.19 36.28 -90.98
C THR A 195 37.34 37.39 -91.58
N THR A 196 36.54 38.09 -90.79
CA THR A 196 35.78 39.28 -91.22
C THR A 196 36.72 40.38 -91.73
N MET A 197 37.84 40.61 -91.04
CA MET A 197 38.86 41.59 -91.45
C MET A 197 39.58 41.16 -92.74
N LEU A 198 39.93 39.88 -92.88
CA LEU A 198 40.52 39.31 -94.10
C LEU A 198 39.57 39.43 -95.30
N ALA A 199 38.30 39.09 -95.10
CA ALA A 199 37.27 39.18 -96.14
C ALA A 199 37.03 40.63 -96.57
N LEU A 200 37.07 41.59 -95.63
CA LEU A 200 36.99 43.02 -95.94
C LEU A 200 38.19 43.47 -96.79
N ASN A 201 39.41 43.08 -96.40
CA ASN A 201 40.62 43.40 -97.17
C ASN A 201 40.57 42.81 -98.58
N ALA A 202 40.09 41.56 -98.72
CA ALA A 202 39.89 40.91 -100.02
C ALA A 202 38.83 41.62 -100.88
N ALA A 203 37.73 42.09 -100.27
CA ALA A 203 36.70 42.85 -100.97
C ALA A 203 37.23 44.20 -101.47
N VAL A 204 38.06 44.89 -100.68
CA VAL A 204 38.72 46.14 -101.08
C VAL A 204 39.67 45.91 -102.25
N GLU A 205 40.51 44.88 -102.20
CA GLU A 205 41.47 44.60 -103.27
C GLU A 205 40.78 44.09 -104.55
N ALA A 206 39.68 43.34 -104.42
CA ALA A 206 38.82 42.95 -105.53
C ALA A 206 38.15 44.16 -106.20
N ALA A 207 37.69 45.14 -105.42
CA ALA A 207 37.17 46.39 -105.96
C ALA A 207 38.27 47.21 -106.68
N ARG A 208 39.50 47.18 -106.16
CA ARG A 208 40.66 47.84 -106.74
C ARG A 208 41.09 47.25 -108.09
N ALA A 209 40.91 45.95 -108.29
CA ALA A 209 41.19 45.25 -109.55
C ALA A 209 40.14 45.50 -110.65
N GLY A 210 39.06 46.24 -110.36
CA GLY A 210 38.04 46.62 -111.34
C GLY A 210 37.29 45.42 -111.95
N GLU A 211 37.18 45.37 -113.28
CA GLU A 211 36.47 44.30 -114.00
C GLU A 211 37.08 42.91 -113.76
N HIS A 212 38.39 42.81 -113.56
CA HIS A 212 39.08 41.54 -113.30
C HIS A 212 38.85 41.00 -111.88
N GLY A 213 38.41 41.85 -110.95
CA GLY A 213 38.18 41.48 -109.54
C GLY A 213 36.75 41.05 -109.20
N LYS A 214 35.80 41.12 -110.14
CA LYS A 214 34.37 40.82 -109.88
C LYS A 214 34.13 39.45 -109.25
N GLY A 215 34.81 38.40 -109.72
CA GLY A 215 34.70 37.05 -109.14
C GLY A 215 35.23 36.97 -107.71
N PHE A 216 36.36 37.63 -107.43
CA PHE A 216 36.94 37.72 -106.09
C PHE A 216 36.08 38.55 -105.13
N ALA A 217 35.40 39.59 -105.61
CA ALA A 217 34.50 40.41 -104.79
C ALA A 217 33.30 39.61 -104.27
N VAL A 218 32.74 38.72 -105.11
CA VAL A 218 31.64 37.82 -104.71
C VAL A 218 32.12 36.83 -103.64
N VAL A 219 33.29 36.22 -103.83
CA VAL A 219 33.87 35.29 -102.84
C VAL A 219 34.15 36.00 -101.51
N ALA A 220 34.73 37.20 -101.55
CA ALA A 220 35.01 37.99 -100.35
C ALA A 220 33.73 38.36 -99.57
N SER A 221 32.64 38.69 -100.28
CA SER A 221 31.34 38.93 -99.65
C SER A 221 30.76 37.68 -98.99
N GLU A 222 30.89 36.50 -99.62
CA GLU A 222 30.39 35.25 -99.04
C GLU A 222 31.21 34.83 -97.80
N ILE A 223 32.54 34.99 -97.84
CA ILE A 223 33.41 34.74 -96.68
C ILE A 223 33.02 35.66 -95.52
N ARG A 224 32.80 36.96 -95.79
CA ARG A 224 32.36 37.90 -94.75
C ARG A 224 31.02 37.50 -94.15
N LYS A 225 30.05 37.10 -94.98
CA LYS A 225 28.75 36.64 -94.52
C LYS A 225 28.86 35.39 -93.62
N LEU A 226 29.66 34.40 -94.02
CA LEU A 226 29.93 33.21 -93.20
C LEU A 226 30.62 33.56 -91.87
N ALA A 227 31.55 34.53 -91.88
CA ALA A 227 32.20 34.99 -90.66
C ALA A 227 31.21 35.70 -89.70
N ASP A 228 30.31 36.54 -90.23
CA ASP A 228 29.25 37.18 -89.45
C ASP A 228 28.24 36.15 -88.88
N GLU A 229 27.86 35.14 -89.68
CA GLU A 229 27.03 34.02 -89.22
C GLU A 229 27.72 33.21 -88.12
N SER A 230 29.02 32.94 -88.28
CA SER A 230 29.82 32.24 -87.27
C SER A 230 29.95 33.05 -85.98
N LYS A 231 30.09 34.38 -86.06
CA LYS A 231 30.11 35.29 -84.90
C LYS A 231 28.78 35.28 -84.14
N GLN A 232 27.65 35.23 -84.87
CA GLN A 232 26.33 35.11 -84.23
C GLN A 232 26.15 33.75 -83.55
N ALA A 233 26.69 32.67 -84.14
CA ALA A 233 26.65 31.34 -83.56
C ALA A 233 27.51 31.25 -82.29
N THR A 234 28.74 31.78 -82.30
CA THR A 234 29.61 31.83 -81.11
C THR A 234 28.97 32.63 -79.98
N ALA A 235 28.37 33.78 -80.25
CA ALA A 235 27.66 34.57 -79.23
C ALA A 235 26.51 33.79 -78.55
N LYS A 236 25.75 33.00 -79.34
CA LYS A 236 24.71 32.11 -78.78
C LYS A 236 25.30 31.02 -77.91
N ILE A 237 26.41 30.41 -78.33
CA ILE A 237 27.11 29.38 -77.53
C ILE A 237 27.65 29.98 -76.23
N THR A 238 28.23 31.18 -76.27
CA THR A 238 28.70 31.88 -75.07
C THR A 238 27.57 32.10 -74.05
N SER A 239 26.38 32.48 -74.52
CA SER A 239 25.19 32.58 -73.64
C SER A 239 24.83 31.24 -73.01
N LEU A 240 24.83 30.15 -73.78
CA LEU A 240 24.53 28.81 -73.25
C LEU A 240 25.56 28.34 -72.23
N ILE A 241 26.85 28.63 -72.45
CA ILE A 241 27.92 28.34 -71.49
C ILE A 241 27.69 29.09 -70.18
N TYR A 242 27.32 30.37 -70.26
CA TYR A 242 27.00 31.16 -69.07
C TYR A 242 25.82 30.57 -68.28
N ASP A 243 24.75 30.17 -68.97
CA ASP A 243 23.58 29.54 -68.35
C ASP A 243 23.96 28.20 -67.68
N ILE A 244 24.80 27.38 -68.33
CA ILE A 244 25.32 26.12 -67.76
C ILE A 244 26.17 26.39 -66.52
N GLN A 245 27.05 27.40 -66.55
CA GLN A 245 27.88 27.78 -65.38
C GLN A 245 27.00 28.21 -64.20
N GLN A 246 25.96 29.00 -64.46
CA GLN A 246 25.02 29.43 -63.43
C GLN A 246 24.29 28.22 -62.81
N ALA A 247 23.76 27.33 -63.64
CA ALA A 247 23.09 26.11 -63.19
C ALA A 247 24.03 25.18 -62.39
N THR A 248 25.29 25.08 -62.83
CA THR A 248 26.33 24.30 -62.15
C THR A 248 26.60 24.86 -60.75
N ASN A 249 26.80 26.18 -60.62
CA ASN A 249 26.99 26.83 -59.32
C ASN A 249 25.79 26.65 -58.38
N SER A 250 24.56 26.79 -58.90
CA SER A 250 23.35 26.53 -58.09
C SER A 250 23.28 25.08 -57.62
N THR A 251 23.72 24.12 -58.45
CA THR A 251 23.74 22.70 -58.09
C THR A 251 24.80 22.39 -57.03
N VAL A 252 25.96 23.05 -57.06
CA VAL A 252 26.97 22.97 -55.99
C VAL A 252 26.38 23.43 -54.66
N MET A 253 25.71 24.59 -54.63
CA MET A 253 25.08 25.09 -53.40
C MET A 253 24.03 24.10 -52.86
N ALA A 254 23.19 23.54 -53.74
CA ALA A 254 22.16 22.57 -53.35
C ALA A 254 22.75 21.25 -52.82
N THR A 255 23.88 20.80 -53.37
CA THR A 255 24.57 19.58 -52.89
C THR A 255 25.28 19.80 -51.56
N GLU A 256 25.87 20.97 -51.33
CA GLU A 256 26.42 21.35 -50.02
C GLU A 256 25.33 21.43 -48.94
N GLU A 257 24.19 22.06 -49.26
CA GLU A 257 23.02 22.11 -48.35
C GLU A 257 22.47 20.70 -48.08
N GLY A 258 22.31 19.89 -49.12
CA GLY A 258 21.87 18.50 -48.99
C GLY A 258 22.80 17.65 -48.11
N THR A 259 24.11 17.88 -48.19
CA THR A 259 25.09 17.19 -47.31
C THR A 259 24.89 17.55 -45.84
N LYS A 260 24.69 18.85 -45.54
CA LYS A 260 24.43 19.32 -44.17
C LYS A 260 23.12 18.75 -43.60
N GLU A 261 22.07 18.71 -44.40
CA GLU A 261 20.79 18.14 -43.99
C GLU A 261 20.89 16.65 -43.67
N ILE A 262 21.69 15.89 -44.44
CA ILE A 262 21.96 14.48 -44.14
C ILE A 262 22.71 14.33 -42.82
N GLU A 263 23.75 15.13 -42.57
CA GLU A 263 24.51 15.08 -41.31
C GLU A 263 23.61 15.37 -40.11
N SER A 264 22.77 16.41 -40.20
CA SER A 264 21.74 16.71 -39.21
C SER A 264 20.76 15.55 -39.00
N GLY A 265 20.34 14.89 -40.09
CA GLY A 265 19.48 13.71 -40.05
C GLY A 265 20.11 12.50 -39.35
N VAL A 266 21.41 12.28 -39.55
CA VAL A 266 22.18 11.23 -38.86
C VAL A 266 22.30 11.53 -37.36
N ASP A 267 22.60 12.78 -36.99
CA ASP A 267 22.66 13.19 -35.58
C ASP A 267 21.31 13.00 -34.88
N LEU A 268 20.21 13.37 -35.53
CA LEU A 268 18.86 13.15 -35.01
C LEU A 268 18.56 11.65 -34.84
N ALA A 269 18.94 10.81 -35.81
CA ALA A 269 18.76 9.37 -35.72
C ALA A 269 19.54 8.77 -34.54
N HIS A 270 20.77 9.23 -34.28
CA HIS A 270 21.53 8.82 -33.09
C HIS A 270 20.86 9.22 -31.78
N GLN A 271 20.28 10.43 -31.70
CA GLN A 271 19.51 10.85 -30.52
C GLN A 271 18.28 9.97 -30.29
N ILE A 272 17.57 9.61 -31.36
CA ILE A 272 16.42 8.69 -31.29
C ILE A 272 16.88 7.32 -30.79
N ALA A 273 17.97 6.76 -31.32
CA ALA A 273 18.53 5.49 -30.86
C ALA A 273 18.86 5.52 -29.36
N HIS A 274 19.50 6.59 -28.89
CA HIS A 274 19.80 6.76 -27.46
C HIS A 274 18.53 6.82 -26.58
N ASN A 275 17.50 7.53 -27.05
CA ASN A 275 16.22 7.61 -26.34
C ASN A 275 15.49 6.26 -26.29
N ILE A 276 15.57 5.46 -27.36
CA ILE A 276 15.05 4.08 -27.39
C ILE A 276 15.76 3.21 -26.36
N GLU A 277 17.08 3.32 -26.22
CA GLU A 277 17.83 2.55 -25.22
C GLU A 277 17.40 2.93 -23.78
N ARG A 278 17.26 4.23 -23.50
CA ARG A 278 16.73 4.70 -22.21
C ARG A 278 15.30 4.21 -21.95
N LEU A 279 14.45 4.21 -22.98
CA LEU A 279 13.09 3.68 -22.89
C LEU A 279 13.10 2.19 -22.51
N ARG A 280 13.97 1.39 -23.15
CA ARG A 280 14.13 -0.05 -22.84
C ARG A 280 14.54 -0.27 -21.40
N SER A 281 15.50 0.50 -20.88
CA SER A 281 15.93 0.44 -19.48
C SER A 281 14.75 0.70 -18.52
N THR A 282 13.97 1.76 -18.76
CA THR A 282 12.79 2.10 -17.94
C THR A 282 11.73 0.98 -17.98
N ILE A 283 11.52 0.35 -19.13
CA ILE A 283 10.59 -0.77 -19.25
C ILE A 283 11.10 -1.99 -18.46
N GLN A 284 12.40 -2.27 -18.48
CA GLN A 284 12.99 -3.35 -17.68
C GLN A 284 12.84 -3.11 -16.17
N GLU A 285 13.00 -1.88 -15.70
CA GLU A 285 12.72 -1.51 -14.31
C GLU A 285 11.24 -1.67 -13.95
N THR A 286 10.34 -1.35 -14.88
CA THR A 286 8.91 -1.58 -14.73
C THR A 286 8.61 -3.07 -14.56
N VAL A 287 9.22 -3.95 -15.36
CA VAL A 287 9.07 -5.41 -15.23
C VAL A 287 9.56 -5.91 -13.87
N LYS A 288 10.70 -5.42 -13.39
CA LYS A 288 11.20 -5.75 -12.03
C LYS A 288 10.24 -5.30 -10.93
N SER A 289 9.67 -4.11 -11.08
CA SER A 289 8.70 -3.57 -10.12
C SER A 289 7.42 -4.40 -10.09
N VAL A 290 6.97 -4.88 -11.25
CA VAL A 290 5.83 -5.80 -11.38
C VAL A 290 6.12 -7.13 -10.69
N ASP A 291 7.30 -7.71 -10.85
CA ASP A 291 7.70 -8.94 -10.16
C ASP A 291 7.65 -8.78 -8.63
N TRP A 292 8.15 -7.64 -8.13
CA TRP A 292 8.04 -7.30 -6.71
C TRP A 292 6.58 -7.16 -6.24
N ILE A 293 5.72 -6.50 -7.02
CA ILE A 293 4.28 -6.37 -6.71
C ILE A 293 3.61 -7.74 -6.65
N LEU A 294 3.92 -8.65 -7.59
CA LEU A 294 3.36 -10.00 -7.60
C LEU A 294 3.75 -10.75 -6.32
N LYS A 295 5.02 -10.68 -5.91
CA LYS A 295 5.50 -11.31 -4.69
C LYS A 295 4.85 -10.71 -3.43
N ASP A 296 4.75 -9.39 -3.34
CA ASP A 296 4.08 -8.72 -2.22
C ASP A 296 2.60 -9.09 -2.15
N THR A 297 1.94 -9.18 -3.31
CA THR A 297 0.54 -9.59 -3.40
C THR A 297 0.32 -11.04 -2.92
N ASP A 298 1.24 -11.95 -3.24
CA ASP A 298 1.19 -13.33 -2.74
C ASP A 298 1.34 -13.36 -1.21
N HIS A 299 2.28 -12.60 -0.64
CA HIS A 299 2.41 -12.46 0.82
C HIS A 299 1.15 -11.85 1.46
N GLN A 300 0.52 -10.85 0.84
CA GLN A 300 -0.73 -10.27 1.35
C GLN A 300 -1.86 -11.30 1.39
N LEU A 301 -1.96 -12.17 0.38
CA LEU A 301 -2.97 -13.24 0.33
C LEU A 301 -2.74 -14.30 1.41
N GLU A 302 -1.49 -14.67 1.67
CA GLU A 302 -1.12 -15.55 2.78
C GLU A 302 -1.50 -14.95 4.14
N CYS A 303 -1.11 -13.69 4.39
CA CYS A 303 -1.46 -12.97 5.61
C CYS A 303 -2.98 -12.82 5.78
N ALA A 304 -3.72 -12.55 4.70
CA ALA A 304 -5.19 -12.50 4.74
C ALA A 304 -5.79 -13.85 5.16
N ALA A 305 -5.24 -14.97 4.67
CA ALA A 305 -5.68 -16.30 5.07
C ALA A 305 -5.38 -16.60 6.55
N GLU A 306 -4.21 -16.21 7.05
CA GLU A 306 -3.85 -16.34 8.47
C GLU A 306 -4.79 -15.54 9.38
N VAL A 307 -5.03 -14.26 9.05
CA VAL A 307 -5.94 -13.41 9.81
C VAL A 307 -7.37 -13.95 9.76
N HIS A 308 -7.81 -14.47 8.62
CA HIS A 308 -9.13 -15.11 8.51
C HIS A 308 -9.25 -16.31 9.48
N ASN A 309 -8.22 -17.15 9.58
CA ASN A 309 -8.20 -18.26 10.53
C ASN A 309 -8.23 -17.77 12.00
N LEU A 310 -7.48 -16.72 12.33
CA LEU A 310 -7.50 -16.11 13.66
C LEU A 310 -8.87 -15.53 14.02
N ILE A 311 -9.57 -14.93 13.06
CA ILE A 311 -10.94 -14.43 13.25
C ILE A 311 -11.89 -15.58 13.60
N ASN A 312 -11.80 -16.71 12.91
CA ASN A 312 -12.66 -17.88 13.20
C ASN A 312 -12.40 -18.43 14.61
N GLN A 313 -11.13 -18.55 15.02
CA GLN A 313 -10.78 -18.99 16.38
C GLN A 313 -11.27 -18.00 17.46
N LEU A 314 -11.19 -16.70 17.20
CA LEU A 314 -11.72 -15.68 18.10
C LEU A 314 -13.25 -15.70 18.18
N ASP A 315 -13.95 -15.95 17.07
CA ASP A 315 -15.40 -16.06 17.04
C ASP A 315 -15.88 -17.24 17.91
N GLU A 316 -15.24 -18.41 17.78
CA GLU A 316 -15.49 -19.58 18.62
C GLU A 316 -15.27 -19.26 20.11
N GLY A 317 -14.14 -18.64 20.45
CA GLY A 317 -13.82 -18.27 21.83
C GLY A 317 -14.77 -17.23 22.44
N LEU A 318 -15.29 -16.29 21.64
CA LEU A 318 -16.29 -15.32 22.08
C LEU A 318 -17.66 -15.95 22.28
N ILE A 319 -18.07 -16.90 21.44
CA ILE A 319 -19.32 -17.66 21.63
C ILE A 319 -19.25 -18.44 22.96
N GLU A 320 -18.16 -19.16 23.21
CA GLU A 320 -17.95 -19.89 24.47
C GLU A 320 -17.95 -18.93 25.67
N SER A 321 -17.32 -17.77 25.54
CA SER A 321 -17.31 -16.73 26.59
C SER A 321 -18.71 -16.16 26.87
N ALA A 322 -19.52 -15.94 25.83
CA ALA A 322 -20.90 -15.48 25.97
C ALA A 322 -21.76 -16.51 26.73
N GLU A 323 -21.60 -17.79 26.42
CA GLU A 323 -22.30 -18.88 27.12
C GLU A 323 -21.88 -18.95 28.60
N LYS A 324 -20.58 -18.85 28.90
CA LYS A 324 -20.07 -18.82 30.28
C LYS A 324 -20.60 -17.63 31.07
N ILE A 325 -20.67 -16.43 30.46
CA ILE A 325 -21.24 -15.23 31.09
C ILE A 325 -22.71 -15.46 31.40
N LYS A 326 -23.49 -15.98 30.46
CA LYS A 326 -24.90 -16.29 30.66
C LYS A 326 -25.11 -17.27 31.82
N HIS A 327 -24.33 -18.35 31.87
CA HIS A 327 -24.39 -19.32 32.96
C HIS A 327 -24.00 -18.70 34.32
N THR A 328 -23.00 -17.82 34.32
CA THR A 328 -22.55 -17.11 35.53
C THR A 328 -23.62 -16.16 36.05
N LEU A 329 -24.28 -15.41 35.16
CA LEU A 329 -25.41 -14.54 35.53
C LEU A 329 -26.57 -15.33 36.15
N LEU A 330 -26.93 -16.48 35.56
CA LEU A 330 -27.96 -17.36 36.12
C LEU A 330 -27.58 -17.84 37.53
N SER A 331 -26.36 -18.36 37.69
CA SER A 331 -25.85 -18.86 38.97
C SER A 331 -25.79 -17.77 40.05
N LEU A 332 -25.41 -16.54 39.69
CA LEU A 332 -25.37 -15.41 40.62
C LEU A 332 -26.76 -14.91 41.00
N ASN A 333 -27.71 -14.95 40.06
CA ASN A 333 -29.10 -14.61 40.35
C ASN A 333 -29.72 -15.63 41.33
N ASP A 334 -29.44 -16.92 41.14
CA ASP A 334 -29.82 -17.98 42.08
C ASP A 334 -29.15 -17.78 43.45
N LEU A 335 -27.86 -17.42 43.48
CA LEU A 335 -27.13 -17.11 44.73
C LEU A 335 -27.73 -15.91 45.45
N LYS A 336 -28.13 -14.87 44.70
CA LYS A 336 -28.79 -13.69 45.25
C LYS A 336 -30.15 -14.06 45.85
N GLN A 337 -30.97 -14.81 45.13
CA GLN A 337 -32.29 -15.27 45.59
C GLN A 337 -32.20 -16.17 46.82
N THR A 338 -31.25 -17.11 46.83
CA THR A 338 -31.01 -17.98 47.99
C THR A 338 -30.50 -17.19 49.19
N SER A 339 -29.63 -16.19 48.99
CA SER A 339 -29.20 -15.26 50.05
C SER A 339 -30.38 -14.46 50.60
N GLU A 340 -31.27 -13.94 49.76
CA GLU A 340 -32.47 -13.22 50.19
C GLU A 340 -33.44 -14.12 50.98
N THR A 341 -33.62 -15.37 50.55
CA THR A 341 -34.45 -16.37 51.22
C THR A 341 -33.86 -16.79 52.57
N LEU A 342 -32.54 -16.95 52.65
CA LEU A 342 -31.86 -17.25 53.90
C LEU A 342 -31.94 -16.07 54.87
N ARG A 343 -31.79 -14.84 54.36
CA ARG A 343 -31.96 -13.61 55.14
C ARG A 343 -33.35 -13.53 55.77
N SER A 344 -34.40 -13.75 54.98
CA SER A 344 -35.78 -13.70 55.46
C SER A 344 -36.07 -14.82 56.48
N SER A 345 -35.49 -16.00 56.28
CA SER A 345 -35.59 -17.12 57.23
C SER A 345 -34.95 -16.81 58.58
N ILE A 346 -33.76 -16.17 58.61
CA ILE A 346 -33.08 -15.78 59.85
C ILE A 346 -33.90 -14.73 60.61
N VAL A 347 -34.38 -13.70 59.93
CA VAL A 347 -35.24 -12.67 60.53
C VAL A 347 -36.55 -13.26 61.06
N GLY A 348 -37.14 -14.20 60.32
CA GLY A 348 -38.35 -14.93 60.76
C GLY A 348 -38.11 -15.84 61.97
N ILE A 349 -36.90 -16.41 62.11
CA ILE A 349 -36.48 -17.20 63.27
C ILE A 349 -36.25 -16.29 64.49
N GLU A 350 -35.60 -15.12 64.33
CA GLU A 350 -35.43 -14.13 65.41
C GLU A 350 -36.78 -13.63 65.92
N TYR A 351 -37.74 -13.35 65.03
CA TYR A 351 -39.08 -12.93 65.41
C TYR A 351 -39.82 -14.01 66.23
N LYS A 352 -39.74 -15.28 65.82
CA LYS A 352 -40.34 -16.41 66.57
C LYS A 352 -39.63 -16.69 67.90
N ALA A 353 -38.32 -16.48 67.99
CA ALA A 353 -37.54 -16.67 69.22
C ALA A 353 -37.85 -15.59 70.27
N VAL A 354 -38.06 -14.34 69.84
CA VAL A 354 -38.48 -13.23 70.73
C VAL A 354 -39.90 -13.44 71.24
N ASN A 355 -40.84 -13.88 70.38
CA ASN A 355 -42.24 -14.11 70.77
C ASN A 355 -42.49 -15.38 71.60
N LYS A 356 -41.54 -16.33 71.66
CA LYS A 356 -41.60 -17.50 72.56
C LYS A 356 -40.95 -17.26 73.93
N ALA A 357 -40.23 -16.14 74.08
CA ALA A 357 -39.55 -15.76 75.31
C ALA A 357 -40.37 -14.80 76.20
N PHE A 358 -41.52 -14.36 75.69
CA PHE A 358 -42.66 -13.81 76.45
C PHE A 358 -43.71 -14.90 76.59
#